data_AF-A0A9C6SMY0-F1
#
_entry.id   AF-A0A9C6SMY0-F1
#
_cell.length_a   1.000
_cell.length_b   1.000
_cell.length_c   1.000
_cell.angle_alpha   90.00
_cell.angle_beta   90.00
_cell.angle_gamma   90.00
#
_symmetry.space_group_name_H-M   'P 1'
#
loop_
_entity.id
_entity.type
_entity.pdbx_description
1 polymer ?
#
loop_
_entity_poly.entity_id
_entity_poly.type
_entity_poly.pdbx_seq_one_letter_code
_entity_poly.pdbx_strand_id
1 'polypeptide(L)'
;MAHIFRVYKFEVPTLIHVFYRNYNYQRRKYNYYEVLHISSNATQKEIRDAYIKLSKQVHPDCGNKGNHDEFVKINEAYSILSNKQSKHSYDIDLKKNNIRENYYYQNARSNNCHQYAYDMYYTTHRRKPSEAEKRKAIILWVFLLIIGLLIQVIRVIVWSNASQNAALRKSGT
;
A
#
# COMPACT_ATOMS: atom_id res chain seq x y z
N MET A 1 36.17 -14.60 17.00
CA MET A 1 35.99 -13.35 16.23
C MET A 1 35.25 -13.59 14.91
N ALA A 2 34.11 -14.29 14.97
CA ALA A 2 33.07 -14.38 13.94
C ALA A 2 31.95 -15.22 14.56
N HIS A 3 30.68 -14.93 14.29
CA HIS A 3 29.48 -15.67 14.73
C HIS A 3 28.77 -15.30 16.04
N ILE A 4 28.52 -14.01 16.33
CA ILE A 4 27.38 -13.63 17.21
C ILE A 4 26.70 -12.34 16.71
N PHE A 5 26.30 -12.30 15.44
CA PHE A 5 25.40 -11.25 14.90
C PHE A 5 24.29 -11.90 14.06
N ARG A 6 23.65 -12.96 14.57
CA ARG A 6 22.59 -13.70 13.85
C ARG A 6 21.30 -13.86 14.64
N VAL A 7 20.96 -12.93 15.52
CA VAL A 7 19.65 -12.91 16.15
C VAL A 7 19.31 -11.47 16.44
N TYR A 8 18.70 -10.75 15.50
CA TYR A 8 17.75 -9.64 15.72
C TYR A 8 17.29 -9.16 14.33
N LYS A 9 16.66 -10.08 13.58
CA LYS A 9 15.81 -9.70 12.45
C LYS A 9 14.52 -9.20 13.09
N PHE A 10 14.47 -7.90 13.38
CA PHE A 10 13.32 -7.22 13.96
C PHE A 10 12.21 -7.25 12.90
N GLU A 11 11.34 -8.25 12.96
CA GLU A 11 10.18 -8.39 12.08
C GLU A 11 9.20 -7.26 12.39
N VAL A 12 9.29 -6.18 11.61
CA VAL A 12 8.32 -5.09 11.59
C VAL A 12 6.92 -5.67 11.36
N PRO A 13 5.97 -5.45 12.29
CA PRO A 13 4.68 -6.15 12.29
C PRO A 13 3.84 -5.79 11.06
N THR A 14 3.23 -6.82 10.49
CA THR A 14 2.34 -6.85 9.31
C THR A 14 1.20 -5.84 9.31
N LEU A 15 0.91 -5.22 10.46
CA LEU A 15 -0.02 -4.09 10.60
C LEU A 15 0.41 -2.88 9.77
N ILE A 16 1.70 -2.54 9.70
CA ILE A 16 2.18 -1.46 8.81
C ILE A 16 1.88 -1.82 7.36
N HIS A 17 2.02 -3.09 6.97
CA HIS A 17 1.71 -3.56 5.62
C HIS A 17 0.21 -3.44 5.30
N VAL A 18 -0.68 -3.70 6.26
CA VAL A 18 -2.15 -3.57 6.06
C VAL A 18 -2.59 -2.10 6.01
N PHE A 19 -2.01 -1.23 6.83
CA PHE A 19 -2.30 0.22 6.81
C PHE A 19 -1.69 0.92 5.59
N TYR A 20 -0.48 0.55 5.13
CA TYR A 20 0.10 1.10 3.90
C TYR A 20 -0.57 0.57 2.62
N ARG A 21 -1.20 -0.62 2.67
CA ARG A 21 -1.84 -1.21 1.48
C ARG A 21 -3.09 -0.45 1.02
N ASN A 22 -3.72 0.36 1.88
CA ASN A 22 -5.05 0.93 1.60
C ASN A 22 -5.08 2.43 1.21
N TYR A 23 -3.96 3.14 1.17
CA TYR A 23 -3.91 4.52 0.62
C TYR A 23 -3.56 4.59 -0.88
N ASN A 24 -3.22 3.46 -1.50
CA ASN A 24 -2.65 3.41 -2.85
C ASN A 24 -3.64 3.04 -3.96
N TYR A 25 -4.93 2.83 -3.64
CA TYR A 25 -5.88 2.24 -4.59
C TYR A 25 -6.45 3.23 -5.63
N GLN A 26 -6.32 4.54 -5.42
CA GLN A 26 -6.74 5.56 -6.40
C GLN A 26 -5.59 6.04 -7.31
N ARG A 27 -4.37 5.48 -7.17
CA ARG A 27 -3.12 6.07 -7.70
C ARG A 27 -2.90 6.00 -9.22
N ARG A 28 -3.66 5.23 -9.99
CA ARG A 28 -3.36 5.05 -11.43
C ARG A 28 -4.60 5.05 -12.31
N LYS A 29 -5.18 6.22 -12.52
CA LYS A 29 -6.13 6.45 -13.63
C LYS A 29 -5.52 7.23 -14.80
N TYR A 30 -4.35 7.83 -14.62
CA TYR A 30 -3.78 8.77 -15.59
C TYR A 30 -2.35 8.38 -15.98
N ASN A 31 -1.99 8.69 -17.23
CA ASN A 31 -0.64 8.49 -17.73
C ASN A 31 0.27 9.62 -17.22
N TYR A 32 1.32 9.28 -16.46
CA TYR A 32 2.20 10.26 -15.83
C TYR A 32 3.02 11.08 -16.83
N TYR A 33 3.29 10.53 -18.02
CA TYR A 33 3.92 11.27 -19.10
C TYR A 33 3.01 12.36 -19.65
N GLU A 34 1.71 12.07 -19.77
CA GLU A 34 0.70 13.05 -20.17
C GLU A 34 0.50 14.12 -19.09
N VAL A 35 0.48 13.75 -17.81
CA VAL A 35 0.35 14.72 -16.70
C VAL A 35 1.48 15.76 -16.70
N LEU A 36 2.70 15.36 -17.05
CA LEU A 36 3.84 16.29 -17.14
C LEU A 36 4.00 16.92 -18.54
N HIS A 37 3.12 16.59 -19.50
CA HIS A 37 3.22 17.00 -20.90
C HIS A 37 4.57 16.70 -21.54
N ILE A 38 5.12 15.50 -21.28
CA ILE A 38 6.42 15.05 -21.80
C ILE A 38 6.27 13.75 -22.60
N SER A 39 7.26 13.47 -23.45
CA SER A 39 7.35 12.19 -24.15
C SER A 39 7.74 11.06 -23.20
N SER A 40 7.33 9.83 -23.52
CA SER A 40 7.78 8.61 -22.81
C SER A 40 9.30 8.40 -22.88
N ASN A 41 9.93 8.93 -23.94
CA ASN A 41 11.38 8.90 -24.13
C ASN A 41 12.12 10.02 -23.39
N ALA A 42 11.42 10.86 -22.62
CA ALA A 42 12.03 12.01 -21.95
C ALA A 42 13.12 11.59 -20.95
N THR A 43 14.19 12.39 -20.91
CA THR A 43 15.31 12.23 -20.00
C THR A 43 14.95 12.67 -18.58
N GLN A 44 15.73 12.26 -17.59
CA GLN A 44 15.50 12.65 -16.20
C GLN A 44 15.61 14.17 -15.98
N LYS A 45 16.42 14.85 -16.80
CA LYS A 45 16.54 16.31 -16.76
C LYS A 45 15.24 16.97 -17.22
N GLU A 46 14.69 16.51 -18.34
CA GLU A 46 13.42 17.02 -18.89
C GLU A 46 12.24 16.79 -17.94
N ILE A 47 12.18 15.62 -17.30
CA ILE A 47 11.16 15.30 -16.28
C ILE A 47 11.21 16.31 -15.13
N ARG A 48 12.43 16.63 -14.65
CA ARG A 48 12.63 17.59 -13.55
C ARG A 48 12.26 19.01 -13.98
N ASP A 49 12.70 19.43 -15.15
CA ASP A 49 12.46 20.77 -15.66
C ASP A 49 10.96 21.01 -15.90
N ALA A 50 10.25 20.01 -16.46
CA ALA A 50 8.80 20.04 -16.62
C ALA A 50 8.07 20.14 -15.27
N TYR A 51 8.47 19.35 -14.28
CA TYR A 51 7.90 19.40 -12.93
C TYR A 51 8.07 20.79 -12.29
N ILE A 52 9.26 21.39 -12.38
CA ILE A 52 9.52 22.72 -11.80
C ILE A 52 8.65 23.78 -12.49
N LYS A 53 8.52 23.72 -13.81
CA LYS A 53 7.69 24.66 -14.58
C LYS A 53 6.21 24.55 -14.18
N LEU A 54 5.66 23.34 -14.16
CA LEU A 54 4.26 23.08 -13.81
C LEU A 54 3.97 23.39 -12.34
N SER A 55 4.87 23.02 -11.43
CA SER A 55 4.69 23.28 -9.98
C SER A 55 4.61 24.76 -9.66
N LYS A 56 5.38 25.61 -10.36
CA LYS A 56 5.29 27.07 -10.20
C LYS A 56 3.96 27.64 -10.70
N GLN A 57 3.35 27.00 -11.70
CA GLN A 57 2.07 27.43 -12.27
C GLN A 57 0.88 27.03 -11.39
N VAL A 58 0.93 25.85 -10.77
CA VAL A 58 -0.17 25.27 -9.97
C VAL A 58 0.05 25.45 -8.46
N HIS A 59 1.05 26.25 -8.04
CA HIS A 59 1.37 26.39 -6.62
C HIS A 59 0.18 27.01 -5.84
N PRO A 60 -0.28 26.38 -4.73
CA PRO A 60 -1.48 26.81 -4.01
C PRO A 60 -1.33 28.18 -3.33
N ASP A 61 -0.10 28.64 -3.10
CA ASP A 61 0.22 29.94 -2.49
C ASP A 61 0.07 31.12 -3.47
N CYS A 62 0.02 30.84 -4.79
CA CYS A 62 -0.10 31.87 -5.82
C CYS A 62 -1.55 32.34 -6.06
N GLY A 63 -2.48 32.09 -5.13
CA GLY A 63 -3.82 32.70 -5.11
C GLY A 63 -4.82 32.23 -6.19
N ASN A 64 -4.36 31.48 -7.20
CA ASN A 64 -5.27 30.86 -8.16
C ASN A 64 -5.92 29.64 -7.49
N LYS A 65 -7.26 29.61 -7.47
CA LYS A 65 -8.10 28.45 -7.10
C LYS A 65 -7.95 27.26 -8.09
N GLY A 66 -6.80 27.15 -8.74
CA GLY A 66 -6.48 26.15 -9.75
C GLY A 66 -6.03 24.86 -9.10
N ASN A 67 -6.99 23.97 -8.89
CA ASN A 67 -6.82 22.52 -8.88
C ASN A 67 -5.72 21.98 -7.96
N HIS A 68 -6.00 21.96 -6.65
CA HIS A 68 -5.26 21.12 -5.69
C HIS A 68 -5.02 19.69 -6.25
N ASP A 69 -6.04 19.13 -6.91
CA ASP A 69 -5.98 17.82 -7.56
C ASP A 69 -4.93 17.72 -8.67
N GLU A 70 -4.70 18.80 -9.41
CA GLU A 70 -3.70 18.84 -10.49
C GLU A 70 -2.29 18.90 -9.92
N PHE A 71 -2.07 19.69 -8.87
CA PHE A 71 -0.81 19.68 -8.13
C PHE A 71 -0.48 18.30 -7.57
N VAL A 72 -1.48 17.62 -6.98
CA VAL A 72 -1.34 16.25 -6.48
C VAL A 72 -0.94 15.29 -7.60
N LYS A 73 -1.58 15.38 -8.78
CA LYS A 73 -1.23 14.55 -9.96
C LYS A 73 0.20 14.80 -10.44
N ILE A 74 0.61 16.07 -10.55
CA ILE A 74 1.95 16.46 -11.00
C ILE A 74 3.02 15.93 -10.04
N ASN A 75 2.79 16.08 -8.74
CA ASN A 75 3.71 15.60 -7.71
C ASN A 75 3.82 14.06 -7.71
N GLU A 76 2.69 13.37 -7.88
CA GLU A 76 2.67 11.92 -8.00
C GLU A 76 3.43 11.44 -9.25
N ALA A 77 3.18 12.06 -10.41
CA ALA A 77 3.88 11.74 -11.64
C ALA A 77 5.40 11.90 -11.48
N TYR A 78 5.85 13.00 -10.88
CA TYR A 78 7.26 13.23 -10.61
C TYR A 78 7.84 12.21 -9.62
N SER A 79 7.12 11.85 -8.55
CA SER A 79 7.57 10.85 -7.57
C SER A 79 7.83 9.48 -8.19
N ILE A 80 7.09 9.10 -9.22
CA ILE A 80 7.28 7.81 -9.91
C ILE A 80 8.33 7.92 -11.02
N LEU A 81 8.32 8.99 -11.81
CA LEU A 81 9.18 9.13 -12.99
C LEU A 81 10.62 9.57 -12.65
N SER A 82 10.82 10.27 -11.53
CA SER A 82 12.14 10.76 -11.10
C SER A 82 13.13 9.64 -10.76
N ASN A 83 12.66 8.54 -10.18
CA ASN A 83 13.51 7.38 -9.87
C ASN A 83 13.50 6.40 -11.05
N LYS A 84 14.68 6.06 -11.57
CA LYS A 84 14.84 5.10 -12.68
C LYS A 84 14.18 3.74 -12.40
N GLN A 85 14.29 3.21 -11.18
CA GLN A 85 13.70 1.93 -10.82
C GLN A 85 12.17 2.01 -10.83
N SER A 86 11.61 3.05 -10.23
CA SER A 86 10.16 3.29 -10.18
C SER A 86 9.58 3.57 -11.58
N LYS A 87 10.28 4.36 -12.39
CA LYS A 87 9.95 4.62 -13.80
C LYS A 87 9.92 3.31 -14.61
N HIS A 88 10.94 2.48 -14.45
CA HIS A 88 11.00 1.20 -15.16
C HIS A 88 9.83 0.27 -14.78
N SER A 89 9.52 0.16 -13.48
CA SER A 89 8.34 -0.60 -13.05
C SER A 89 7.03 -0.03 -13.59
N TYR A 90 6.93 1.30 -13.69
CA TYR A 90 5.77 1.97 -14.30
C TYR A 90 5.65 1.67 -15.80
N ASP A 91 6.74 1.73 -16.55
CA ASP A 91 6.75 1.45 -17.99
C ASP A 91 6.39 0.00 -18.30
N ILE A 92 6.83 -0.96 -17.46
CA ILE A 92 6.43 -2.37 -17.57
C ILE A 92 4.93 -2.51 -17.33
N ASP A 93 4.39 -1.85 -16.29
CA ASP A 93 2.97 -1.89 -15.96
C ASP A 93 2.11 -1.31 -17.10
N LEU A 94 2.55 -0.20 -17.69
CA LEU A 94 1.89 0.43 -18.85
C LEU A 94 1.85 -0.50 -20.06
N LYS A 95 2.97 -1.16 -20.37
CA LYS A 95 3.03 -2.18 -21.45
C LYS A 95 2.12 -3.37 -21.15
N LYS A 96 2.12 -3.87 -19.92
CA LYS A 96 1.30 -5.00 -19.50
C LYS A 96 -0.20 -4.70 -19.63
N ASN A 97 -0.63 -3.50 -19.26
CA ASN A 97 -2.01 -3.08 -19.39
C ASN A 97 -2.42 -2.95 -20.87
N ASN A 98 -1.58 -2.35 -21.72
CA ASN A 98 -1.82 -2.31 -23.17
C ASN A 98 -1.89 -3.71 -23.81
N ILE A 99 -1.06 -4.65 -23.37
CA ILE A 99 -1.10 -6.04 -23.86
C ILE A 99 -2.39 -6.74 -23.42
N ARG A 100 -2.79 -6.55 -22.15
CA ARG A 100 -4.05 -7.10 -21.61
C ARG A 100 -5.27 -6.55 -22.36
N GLU A 101 -5.32 -5.25 -22.59
CA GLU A 101 -6.40 -4.63 -23.38
C GLU A 101 -6.42 -5.17 -24.80
N ASN A 102 -5.28 -5.23 -25.50
CA ASN A 102 -5.22 -5.81 -26.85
C ASN A 102 -5.68 -7.27 -26.90
N TYR A 103 -5.25 -8.10 -25.94
CA TYR A 103 -5.69 -9.48 -25.82
C TYR A 103 -7.22 -9.57 -25.60
N TYR A 104 -7.78 -8.66 -24.81
CA TYR A 104 -9.22 -8.58 -24.54
C TYR A 104 -10.01 -8.20 -25.82
N TYR A 105 -9.58 -7.18 -26.56
CA TYR A 105 -10.20 -6.76 -27.82
C TYR A 105 -10.06 -7.81 -28.93
N GLN A 106 -8.91 -8.49 -29.01
CA GLN A 106 -8.68 -9.54 -30.00
C GLN A 106 -9.55 -10.78 -29.75
N ASN A 107 -9.73 -11.18 -28.49
CA ASN A 107 -10.59 -12.32 -28.13
C ASN A 107 -12.08 -11.99 -28.26
N ALA A 108 -12.51 -10.76 -27.98
CA ALA A 108 -13.88 -10.32 -28.22
C ALA A 108 -14.27 -10.35 -29.71
N ARG A 109 -13.28 -10.21 -30.60
CA ARG A 109 -13.46 -10.29 -32.07
C ARG A 109 -13.36 -11.72 -32.60
N SER A 110 -12.81 -12.65 -31.83
CA SER A 110 -12.67 -14.08 -32.18
C SER A 110 -13.88 -14.87 -31.69
N ASN A 111 -14.26 -15.96 -32.38
CA ASN A 111 -15.49 -16.75 -32.14
C ASN A 111 -15.60 -17.46 -30.77
N ASN A 112 -14.73 -17.15 -29.80
CA ASN A 112 -14.73 -17.69 -28.43
C ASN A 112 -15.38 -16.72 -27.42
N CYS A 113 -16.52 -16.13 -27.80
CA CYS A 113 -17.36 -15.29 -26.94
C CYS A 113 -17.65 -15.95 -25.57
N HIS A 114 -17.87 -17.27 -25.56
CA HIS A 114 -18.21 -18.00 -24.34
C HIS A 114 -17.05 -18.08 -23.33
N GLN A 115 -15.82 -18.29 -23.83
CA GLN A 115 -14.63 -18.39 -22.96
C GLN A 115 -14.24 -17.02 -22.38
N TYR A 116 -14.42 -15.96 -23.17
CA TYR A 116 -14.28 -14.58 -22.70
C TYR A 116 -15.33 -14.21 -21.64
N ALA A 117 -16.60 -14.59 -21.86
CA ALA A 117 -17.66 -14.36 -20.89
C ALA A 117 -17.39 -15.10 -19.56
N TYR A 118 -16.86 -16.33 -19.61
CA TYR A 118 -16.46 -17.09 -18.43
C TYR A 118 -15.31 -16.41 -17.67
N ASP A 119 -14.22 -16.06 -18.35
CA ASP A 119 -13.07 -15.41 -17.70
C ASP A 119 -13.43 -14.03 -17.13
N MET A 120 -14.29 -13.27 -17.82
CA MET A 120 -14.85 -12.00 -17.34
C MET A 120 -15.74 -12.20 -16.10
N TYR A 121 -16.53 -13.28 -16.05
CA TYR A 121 -17.35 -13.61 -14.88
C TYR A 121 -16.50 -13.88 -13.63
N TYR A 122 -15.45 -14.72 -13.71
CA TYR A 122 -14.64 -15.02 -12.52
C TYR A 122 -13.69 -13.89 -12.10
N THR A 123 -13.20 -13.07 -13.05
CA THR A 123 -12.30 -11.95 -12.75
C THR A 123 -13.02 -10.75 -12.13
N THR A 124 -14.26 -10.46 -12.56
CA THR A 124 -15.10 -9.40 -11.98
C THR A 124 -15.76 -9.84 -10.66
N HIS A 125 -16.03 -11.15 -10.49
CA HIS A 125 -16.60 -11.72 -9.27
C HIS A 125 -15.51 -12.23 -8.30
N ARG A 126 -14.54 -11.37 -7.93
CA ARG A 126 -13.88 -11.57 -6.63
C ARG A 126 -14.97 -11.56 -5.56
N ARG A 127 -15.31 -12.73 -5.02
CA ARG A 127 -16.40 -12.88 -4.04
C ARG A 127 -16.17 -11.92 -2.89
N LYS A 128 -17.07 -10.93 -2.72
CA LYS A 128 -17.12 -10.12 -1.52
C LYS A 128 -17.44 -11.08 -0.36
N PRO A 129 -16.62 -11.13 0.71
CA PRO A 129 -16.82 -12.11 1.77
C PRO A 129 -18.23 -11.94 2.33
N SER A 130 -18.92 -13.07 2.51
CA SER A 130 -20.26 -13.07 3.07
C SER A 130 -20.26 -12.44 4.47
N GLU A 131 -21.38 -11.88 4.92
CA GLU A 131 -21.48 -11.31 6.28
C GLU A 131 -21.13 -12.36 7.35
N ALA A 132 -21.40 -13.64 7.09
CA ALA A 132 -20.98 -14.74 7.96
C ALA A 132 -19.45 -14.86 8.05
N GLU A 133 -18.72 -14.72 6.95
CA GLU A 133 -17.25 -14.75 6.94
C GLU A 133 -16.65 -13.49 7.58
N LYS A 134 -17.27 -12.32 7.39
CA LYS A 134 -16.89 -11.10 8.10
C LYS A 134 -17.08 -11.24 9.60
N ARG A 135 -18.20 -11.84 10.04
CA ARG A 135 -18.47 -12.14 11.46
C ARG A 135 -17.45 -13.11 12.04
N LYS A 136 -17.08 -14.16 11.30
CA LYS A 136 -16.01 -15.08 11.71
C LYS A 136 -14.69 -14.34 11.94
N ALA A 137 -14.32 -13.44 11.03
CA ALA A 137 -13.14 -12.62 11.20
C ALA A 137 -13.25 -11.74 12.46
N ILE A 138 -14.37 -11.03 12.64
CA ILE A 138 -14.60 -10.16 13.82
C ILE A 138 -14.51 -10.95 15.13
N ILE A 139 -15.14 -12.12 15.20
CA ILE A 139 -15.12 -12.98 16.38
C ILE A 139 -13.68 -13.42 16.71
N LEU A 140 -12.91 -13.81 15.71
CA LEU A 140 -11.50 -14.17 15.89
C LEU A 140 -10.68 -12.98 16.40
N TRP A 141 -10.88 -11.77 15.86
CA TRP A 141 -10.20 -10.56 16.32
C TRP A 141 -10.54 -10.21 17.78
N VAL A 142 -11.81 -10.30 18.17
CA VAL A 142 -12.24 -10.04 19.55
C VAL A 142 -11.66 -11.07 20.52
N PHE A 143 -11.65 -12.35 20.14
CA PHE A 143 -11.06 -13.41 20.94
C PHE A 143 -9.56 -13.19 21.20
N LEU A 144 -8.80 -12.80 20.18
CA LEU A 144 -7.39 -12.46 20.31
C LEU A 144 -7.16 -11.24 21.21
N LEU A 145 -8.04 -10.23 21.14
CA LEU A 145 -7.98 -9.05 22.01
C LEU A 145 -8.18 -9.43 23.48
N ILE A 146 -9.19 -10.25 23.78
CA ILE A 146 -9.49 -10.71 25.14
C ILE A 146 -8.33 -11.51 25.73
N ILE A 147 -7.76 -12.45 24.96
CA ILE A 147 -6.58 -13.21 25.39
C ILE A 147 -5.42 -12.27 25.71
N GLY A 148 -5.18 -11.27 24.86
CA GLY A 148 -4.15 -10.26 25.10
C GLY A 148 -4.35 -9.51 26.42
N LEU A 149 -5.58 -9.10 26.74
CA LEU A 149 -5.89 -8.41 28.00
C LEU A 149 -5.70 -9.33 29.22
N LEU A 150 -6.09 -10.59 29.13
CA LEU A 150 -5.90 -11.57 30.22
C LEU A 150 -4.41 -11.76 30.54
N ILE A 151 -3.56 -11.83 29.52
CA ILE A 151 -2.09 -11.95 29.70
C ILE A 151 -1.53 -10.71 30.43
N GLN A 152 -2.04 -9.51 30.13
CA GLN A 152 -1.59 -8.28 30.82
C GLN A 152 -2.00 -8.27 32.29
N VAL A 153 -3.22 -8.73 32.62
CA VAL A 153 -3.68 -8.82 34.01
C VAL A 153 -2.84 -9.81 34.80
N ILE A 154 -2.58 -11.00 34.24
CA ILE A 154 -1.72 -12.01 34.89
C ILE A 154 -0.32 -11.43 35.14
N ARG A 155 0.25 -10.69 34.19
CA ARG A 155 1.55 -10.03 34.35
C ARG A 155 1.55 -9.06 35.55
N VAL A 156 0.51 -8.24 35.70
CA VAL A 156 0.41 -7.28 36.81
C VAL A 156 0.27 -7.98 38.15
N ILE A 157 -0.53 -9.03 38.24
CA ILE A 157 -0.72 -9.81 39.49
C ILE A 157 0.58 -10.47 39.91
N VAL A 158 1.28 -11.13 38.97
CA VAL A 158 2.56 -11.79 39.25
C VAL A 158 3.60 -10.75 39.71
N TRP A 159 3.66 -9.59 39.07
CA TRP A 159 4.57 -8.52 39.47
C TRP A 159 4.23 -7.94 40.85
N SER A 160 2.95 -7.71 41.14
CA SER A 160 2.48 -7.20 42.44
C SER A 160 2.80 -8.19 43.58
N ASN A 161 2.56 -9.48 43.37
CA ASN A 161 2.87 -10.53 44.34
C ASN A 161 4.39 -10.64 44.58
N ALA A 162 5.20 -10.56 43.52
CA ALA A 162 6.65 -10.56 43.64
C ALA A 162 7.18 -9.37 44.46
N SER A 163 6.55 -8.19 44.31
CA SER A 163 6.88 -6.99 45.07
C SER A 163 6.58 -7.14 46.57
N GLN A 164 5.40 -7.65 46.93
CA GLN A 164 5.03 -7.87 48.33
C GLN A 164 5.92 -8.93 49.01
N ASN A 165 6.23 -10.03 48.30
CA ASN A 165 7.13 -11.07 48.80
C ASN A 165 8.57 -10.55 49.01
N ALA A 166 9.03 -9.59 48.19
CA ALA A 166 10.33 -8.96 48.36
C ALA A 166 10.38 -8.01 49.58
N ALA A 167 9.26 -7.35 49.91
CA ALA A 167 9.15 -6.49 51.08
C ALA A 167 9.14 -7.29 52.39
N LEU A 168 8.38 -8.39 52.46
CA LEU A 168 8.33 -9.27 53.64
C LEU A 168 9.70 -9.90 53.97
N ARG A 169 10.53 -10.17 52.96
CA ARG A 169 11.90 -10.66 53.15
C ARG A 169 12.84 -9.63 53.79
N LYS A 170 12.59 -8.34 53.64
CA LYS A 170 13.42 -7.26 54.20
C LYS A 170 13.02 -6.85 55.62
N SER A 171 11.79 -7.14 56.05
CA SER A 171 11.31 -6.85 57.41
C SER A 171 11.60 -7.97 58.41
N GLY A 172 12.10 -9.12 57.96
CA GLY A 172 12.43 -10.29 58.78
C GLY A 172 13.92 -10.48 59.07
N THR A 173 14.76 -9.48 58.77
CA THR A 173 16.20 -9.42 59.07
C THR A 173 16.48 -8.17 59.88
#